data_AF-A0A6A6NUB9-F1
#
_entry.id   AF-A0A6A6NUB9-F1
#
_cell.length_a   1.000
_cell.length_b   1.000
_cell.length_c   1.000
_cell.angle_alpha   90.00
_cell.angle_beta   90.00
_cell.angle_gamma   90.00
#
_symmetry.space_group_name_H-M   'P 1'
#
loop_
_entity.id
_entity.type
_entity.pdbx_description
1 polymer ?
#
loop_
_entity_poly.entity_id
_entity_poly.type
_entity_poly.pdbx_seq_one_letter_code
_entity_poly.pdbx_strand_id
1 'polypeptide(L)'
;MALLSRLFVPHRSITGVVVSTGKMMKTVKVRVATRTWNSHIRKFYPSSVNYLVSDPNNSTREGDVVAIRSGWRTAKHVRHIVTSIIAPFGTPVADRPPLPSLVELEERREEKYEEKKARKKVRVREENAARRAERRKSEIRK
;
A
#
# COMPACT_ATOMS: atom_id res chain seq x y z
N MET A 1 -10.94 -17.85 -3.15
CA MET A 1 -9.66 -18.25 -3.79
C MET A 1 -8.79 -17.08 -4.29
N ALA A 2 -9.30 -15.84 -4.43
CA ALA A 2 -8.49 -14.70 -4.88
C ALA A 2 -7.50 -14.16 -3.82
N LEU A 3 -7.93 -14.04 -2.55
CA LEU A 3 -7.11 -13.57 -1.42
C LEU A 3 -5.72 -14.22 -1.32
N LEU A 4 -5.65 -15.56 -1.46
CA LEU A 4 -4.39 -16.30 -1.35
C LEU A 4 -3.39 -15.98 -2.48
N SER A 5 -3.88 -15.67 -3.69
CA SER A 5 -3.02 -15.50 -4.86
C SER A 5 -2.12 -14.27 -4.79
N ARG A 6 -2.58 -13.18 -4.16
CA ARG A 6 -1.79 -11.94 -4.01
C ARG A 6 -0.87 -11.95 -2.80
N LEU A 7 -1.25 -12.65 -1.74
CA LEU A 7 -0.39 -12.82 -0.57
C LEU A 7 0.87 -13.64 -0.92
N PHE A 8 0.78 -14.57 -1.87
CA PHE A 8 1.88 -15.44 -2.31
C PHE A 8 2.84 -14.81 -3.34
N VAL A 9 2.66 -13.55 -3.73
CA VAL A 9 3.63 -12.88 -4.60
C VAL A 9 4.98 -12.78 -3.88
N PRO A 10 6.10 -13.15 -4.53
CA PRO A 10 7.42 -13.09 -3.92
C PRO A 10 7.71 -11.65 -3.50
N HIS A 11 8.01 -11.49 -2.21
CA HIS A 11 8.30 -10.21 -1.60
C HIS A 11 9.59 -10.31 -0.80
N ARG A 12 10.21 -9.16 -0.56
CA ARG A 12 11.35 -9.05 0.34
C ARG A 12 10.90 -8.30 1.59
N SER A 13 11.24 -8.85 2.75
CA SER A 13 11.19 -8.12 4.01
C SER A 13 12.51 -7.38 4.17
N ILE A 14 12.43 -6.09 4.45
CA ILE A 14 13.58 -5.20 4.58
C ILE A 14 13.44 -4.47 5.91
N THR A 15 14.52 -4.33 6.65
CA THR A 15 14.54 -3.56 7.89
C THR A 15 15.04 -2.13 7.61
N GLY A 16 14.45 -1.16 8.31
CA GLY A 16 14.83 0.24 8.17
C GLY A 16 14.41 1.06 9.37
N VAL A 17 14.87 2.32 9.39
CA VAL A 17 14.58 3.28 10.46
C VAL A 17 13.64 4.35 9.94
N VAL A 18 12.61 4.68 10.71
CA VAL A 18 11.68 5.77 10.37
C VAL A 18 12.39 7.12 10.55
N VAL A 19 12.49 7.89 9.47
CA VAL A 19 13.16 9.20 9.44
C VAL A 19 12.18 10.34 9.67
N SER A 20 10.96 10.24 9.12
CA SER A 20 9.95 11.29 9.30
C SER A 20 8.54 10.72 9.30
N THR A 21 7.73 11.16 10.27
CA THR A 21 6.31 10.82 10.43
C THR A 21 5.46 12.09 10.52
N GLY A 22 4.13 11.98 10.45
CA GLY A 22 3.19 13.10 10.66
C GLY A 22 3.08 14.15 9.53
N LYS A 23 4.05 14.22 8.61
CA LYS A 23 4.00 15.14 7.46
C LYS A 23 3.04 14.68 6.35
N MET A 24 2.76 13.38 6.28
CA MET A 24 1.87 12.76 5.32
C MET A 24 0.94 11.78 6.03
N MET A 25 -0.35 11.79 5.68
CA MET A 25 -1.31 10.86 6.26
C MET A 25 -1.01 9.42 5.81
N LYS A 26 -1.00 8.49 6.78
CA LYS A 26 -0.85 7.03 6.56
C LYS A 26 0.40 6.62 5.80
N THR A 27 1.42 7.49 5.80
CA THR A 27 2.65 7.32 5.03
C THR A 27 3.82 7.84 5.83
N VAL A 28 4.88 7.05 5.92
CA VAL A 28 6.13 7.43 6.58
C VAL A 28 7.32 7.29 5.65
N LYS A 29 8.39 8.05 5.95
CA LYS A 29 9.66 7.93 5.26
C LYS A 29 10.58 7.01 6.05
N VAL A 30 10.99 5.90 5.45
CA VAL A 30 11.87 4.90 6.07
C VAL A 30 13.21 4.87 5.34
N ARG A 31 14.30 4.93 6.07
CA ARG A 31 15.66 4.78 5.56
C ARG A 31 16.13 3.35 5.72
N VAL A 32 16.57 2.77 4.63
CA VAL A 32 17.15 1.41 4.58
C VAL A 32 18.64 1.55 4.30
N ALA A 33 19.47 0.89 5.11
CA ALA A 33 20.90 0.80 4.88
C ALA A 33 21.19 -0.11 3.69
N THR A 34 21.99 0.37 2.76
CA THR A 34 22.41 -0.36 1.56
C THR A 34 23.94 -0.27 1.42
N ARG A 35 24.50 -0.95 0.42
CA ARG A 35 25.92 -0.87 0.11
C ARG A 35 26.08 -0.63 -1.38
N THR A 36 26.97 0.28 -1.75
CA THR A 36 27.29 0.57 -3.15
C THR A 36 28.70 0.08 -3.44
N TRP A 37 28.86 -0.69 -4.53
CA TRP A 37 30.16 -1.15 -5.00
C TRP A 37 30.88 -0.03 -5.75
N ASN A 38 32.11 0.29 -5.35
CA ASN A 38 33.00 1.14 -6.12
C ASN A 38 33.92 0.24 -6.96
N SER A 39 33.80 0.29 -8.30
CA SER A 39 34.58 -0.56 -9.22
C SER A 39 36.05 -0.21 -9.31
N HIS A 40 36.41 1.06 -9.11
CA HIS A 40 37.80 1.52 -9.16
C HIS A 40 38.57 1.05 -7.93
N ILE A 41 38.00 1.26 -6.74
CA ILE A 41 38.62 0.88 -5.45
C ILE A 41 38.34 -0.60 -5.12
N ARG A 42 37.39 -1.24 -5.82
CA ARG A 42 36.91 -2.61 -5.58
C ARG A 42 36.46 -2.85 -4.13
N LYS A 43 35.71 -1.89 -3.58
CA LYS A 43 35.23 -1.90 -2.20
C LYS A 43 33.77 -1.50 -2.11
N PHE A 44 33.04 -2.13 -1.19
CA PHE A 44 31.69 -1.71 -0.84
C PHE A 44 31.71 -0.57 0.18
N TYR A 45 31.01 0.52 -0.13
CA TYR A 45 30.78 1.64 0.78
C TYR A 45 29.36 1.59 1.36
N PRO A 46 29.17 2.01 2.63
CA PRO A 46 27.84 2.15 3.20
C PRO A 46 27.07 3.23 2.42
N SER A 47 25.83 2.92 2.09
CA SER A 47 24.89 3.82 1.44
C SER A 47 23.52 3.70 2.11
N SER A 48 22.58 4.55 1.75
CA SER A 48 21.22 4.43 2.24
C SER A 48 20.21 4.88 1.20
N VAL A 49 19.03 4.26 1.23
CA VAL A 49 17.91 4.60 0.35
C VAL A 49 16.71 4.92 1.21
N ASN A 50 16.01 6.01 0.88
CA ASN A 50 14.77 6.37 1.56
C ASN A 50 13.56 5.88 0.74
N TYR A 51 12.65 5.16 1.39
CA TYR A 51 11.39 4.72 0.81
C TYR A 51 10.21 5.44 1.45
N LEU A 52 9.16 5.67 0.66
CA LEU A 52 7.85 6.02 1.19
C LEU A 52 7.08 4.71 1.46
N VAL A 53 6.62 4.56 2.70
CA VAL A 53 6.04 3.32 3.22
C VAL A 53 4.65 3.61 3.75
N SER A 54 3.71 2.73 3.43
CA SER A 54 2.33 2.80 3.93
C SER A 54 2.30 2.39 5.41
N ASP A 55 1.75 3.25 6.25
CA ASP A 55 1.39 2.97 7.64
C ASP A 55 -0.12 3.19 7.80
N PRO A 56 -0.96 2.14 7.64
CA PRO A 56 -2.41 2.30 7.54
C PRO A 56 -3.07 2.97 8.74
N ASN A 57 -2.52 2.78 9.95
CA ASN A 57 -3.09 3.22 11.22
C ASN A 57 -2.27 4.33 11.89
N ASN A 58 -1.21 4.85 11.24
CA ASN A 58 -0.28 5.84 11.80
C ASN A 58 0.34 5.40 13.14
N SER A 59 0.72 4.12 13.21
CA SER A 59 1.28 3.50 14.41
C SER A 59 2.75 3.90 14.67
N THR A 60 3.47 4.30 13.63
CA THR A 60 4.92 4.52 13.67
C THR A 60 5.32 5.94 14.08
N ARG A 61 6.42 6.05 14.82
CA ARG A 61 7.05 7.28 15.31
C ARG A 61 8.44 7.45 14.71
N GLU A 62 8.96 8.67 14.72
CA GLU A 62 10.32 8.94 14.22
C GLU A 62 11.33 8.21 15.09
N GLY A 63 12.33 7.57 14.47
CA GLY A 63 13.35 6.78 15.17
C GLY A 63 13.00 5.30 15.36
N ASP A 64 11.76 4.87 15.10
CA ASP A 64 11.41 3.44 15.19
C ASP A 64 12.20 2.60 14.18
N VAL A 65 12.60 1.40 14.57
CA VAL A 65 13.10 0.37 13.67
C VAL A 65 11.93 -0.50 13.22
N VAL A 66 11.69 -0.58 11.92
CA VAL A 66 10.53 -1.26 11.33
C VAL A 66 10.95 -2.29 10.29
N ALA A 67 10.17 -3.37 10.20
CA ALA A 67 10.18 -4.27 9.06
C ALA A 67 9.18 -3.76 8.02
N ILE A 68 9.62 -3.68 6.77
CA ILE A 68 8.80 -3.27 5.63
C ILE A 68 8.74 -4.40 4.59
N ARG A 69 7.55 -4.62 4.03
CA ARG A 69 7.32 -5.57 2.95
C ARG A 69 7.22 -4.85 1.61
N SER A 70 7.97 -5.31 0.62
CA SER A 70 7.86 -4.83 -0.75
C SER A 70 6.63 -5.39 -1.49
N GLY A 71 6.26 -4.78 -2.61
CA GLY A 71 5.16 -5.25 -3.48
C GLY A 71 3.78 -4.71 -3.10
N TRP A 72 3.66 -3.96 -2.00
CA TRP A 72 2.41 -3.33 -1.60
C TRP A 72 2.27 -1.92 -2.19
N ARG A 73 1.69 -1.83 -3.39
CA ARG A 73 1.46 -0.54 -4.05
C ARG A 73 0.19 0.15 -3.54
N THR A 74 0.34 1.12 -2.65
CA THR A 74 -0.78 1.98 -2.18
C THR A 74 -0.94 3.22 -3.06
N ALA A 75 0.17 3.80 -3.53
CA ALA A 75 0.19 5.01 -4.36
C ALA A 75 1.30 4.94 -5.43
N LYS A 76 1.53 6.05 -6.16
CA LYS A 76 2.57 6.12 -7.22
C LYS A 76 3.97 5.80 -6.68
N HIS A 77 4.34 6.40 -5.55
CA HIS A 77 5.66 6.26 -4.92
C HIS A 77 5.66 5.39 -3.65
N VAL A 78 4.48 4.99 -3.16
CA VAL A 78 4.33 4.13 -1.96
C VAL A 78 4.17 2.68 -2.42
N ARG A 79 5.27 1.92 -2.35
CA ARG A 79 5.37 0.52 -2.82
C ARG A 79 5.68 -0.48 -1.72
N HIS A 80 5.81 0.01 -0.49
CA HIS A 80 6.13 -0.77 0.69
C HIS A 80 5.06 -0.54 1.75
N ILE A 81 4.89 -1.52 2.63
CA ILE A 81 4.01 -1.43 3.80
C ILE A 81 4.77 -1.84 5.06
N VAL A 82 4.47 -1.19 6.18
CA VAL A 82 4.99 -1.59 7.49
C VAL A 82 4.31 -2.89 7.91
N THR A 83 5.10 -3.91 8.25
CA THR A 83 4.59 -5.21 8.74
C THR A 83 4.73 -5.36 10.24
N SER A 84 5.84 -4.87 10.81
CA SER A 84 6.09 -4.93 12.25
C SER A 84 7.02 -3.81 12.71
N ILE A 85 6.84 -3.40 13.96
CA ILE A 85 7.78 -2.53 14.68
C ILE A 85 8.74 -3.45 15.42
N ILE A 86 10.02 -3.42 15.05
CA ILE A 86 11.06 -4.28 15.63
C ILE A 86 11.55 -3.66 16.95
N ALA A 87 11.83 -2.36 16.93
CA ALA A 87 12.25 -1.62 18.11
C ALA A 87 11.51 -0.28 18.14
N PRO A 88 10.60 -0.04 19.10
CA PRO A 88 9.94 1.25 19.27
C PRO A 88 10.91 2.28 19.86
N PHE A 89 10.81 3.52 19.40
CA PHE A 89 11.46 4.67 19.99
C PHE A 89 10.47 5.52 20.78
N GLY A 90 10.82 5.88 22.02
CA GLY A 90 9.93 6.65 22.90
C GLY A 90 8.76 5.81 23.43
N THR A 91 7.54 6.12 22.99
CA THR A 91 6.31 5.45 23.48
C THR A 91 6.32 3.94 23.16
N PRO A 92 5.98 3.04 24.09
CA PRO A 92 5.86 1.61 23.82
C PRO A 92 4.87 1.27 22.69
N VAL A 93 4.98 0.08 22.11
CA VAL A 93 4.04 -0.38 21.04
C VAL A 93 2.61 -0.52 21.56
N ALA A 94 2.44 -0.86 22.85
CA ALA A 94 1.14 -1.08 23.46
C ALA A 94 0.24 0.16 23.48
N ASP A 95 0.82 1.35 23.63
CA ASP A 95 0.06 2.62 23.70
C ASP A 95 -0.23 3.22 22.32
N ARG A 96 0.11 2.50 21.25
CA ARG A 96 0.00 2.98 19.86
C ARG A 96 -1.14 2.23 19.16
N PRO A 97 -1.72 2.83 18.11
CA PRO A 97 -2.66 2.10 17.25
C PRO A 97 -2.04 0.79 16.76
N PRO A 98 -2.74 -0.35 16.81
CA PRO A 98 -2.19 -1.61 16.35
C PRO A 98 -1.95 -1.58 14.84
N LEU A 99 -0.91 -2.24 14.36
CA LEU A 99 -0.72 -2.46 12.93
C LEU A 99 -1.72 -3.53 12.44
N PRO A 100 -2.45 -3.28 11.35
CA PRO A 100 -3.38 -4.27 10.80
C PRO A 100 -2.62 -5.45 10.20
N SER A 101 -3.21 -6.63 10.27
CA SER A 101 -2.63 -7.82 9.64
C SER A 101 -2.66 -7.71 8.10
N LEU A 102 -1.80 -8.47 7.41
CA LEU A 102 -1.79 -8.48 5.95
C LEU A 102 -3.10 -9.02 5.36
N VAL A 103 -3.80 -9.89 6.08
CA VAL A 103 -5.10 -10.45 5.68
C VAL A 103 -6.16 -9.35 5.74
N GLU A 104 -6.28 -8.66 6.87
CA GLU A 104 -7.20 -7.52 7.03
C GLU A 104 -6.97 -6.43 5.97
N LEU A 105 -5.71 -6.20 5.59
CA LEU A 105 -5.36 -5.22 4.58
C LEU A 105 -5.80 -5.62 3.17
N GLU A 106 -5.76 -6.91 2.84
CA GLU A 106 -6.24 -7.40 1.55
C GLU A 106 -7.76 -7.46 1.53
N GLU A 107 -8.41 -7.84 2.63
CA GLU A 107 -9.88 -7.75 2.80
C GLU A 107 -10.37 -6.32 2.55
N ARG A 108 -9.77 -5.31 3.20
CA ARG A 108 -10.06 -3.88 2.95
C ARG A 108 -9.87 -3.46 1.50
N ARG A 109 -8.97 -4.12 0.75
CA ARG A 109 -8.74 -3.86 -0.68
C ARG A 109 -9.81 -4.52 -1.53
N GLU A 110 -10.19 -5.74 -1.21
CA GLU A 110 -11.24 -6.50 -1.90
C GLU A 110 -12.60 -5.82 -1.73
N GLU A 111 -12.94 -5.37 -0.52
CA GLU A 111 -14.15 -4.58 -0.25
C GLU A 111 -14.23 -3.36 -1.18
N LYS A 112 -13.18 -2.53 -1.21
CA LYS A 112 -13.10 -1.36 -2.09
C LYS A 112 -13.21 -1.72 -3.57
N TYR A 113 -12.66 -2.87 -3.96
CA TYR A 113 -12.72 -3.34 -5.33
C TYR A 113 -14.14 -3.79 -5.71
N GLU A 114 -14.80 -4.55 -4.84
CA GLU A 114 -16.16 -5.02 -5.05
C GLU A 114 -17.17 -3.86 -5.01
N GLU A 115 -17.03 -2.89 -4.12
CA GLU A 115 -17.83 -1.65 -4.13
C GLU A 115 -17.70 -0.90 -5.46
N LYS A 116 -16.47 -0.73 -5.95
CA LYS A 116 -16.20 -0.08 -7.24
C LYS A 116 -16.83 -0.86 -8.39
N LYS A 117 -16.77 -2.19 -8.36
CA LYS A 117 -17.34 -3.08 -9.38
C LYS A 117 -18.87 -3.03 -9.36
N ALA A 118 -19.49 -3.01 -8.17
CA ALA A 118 -20.93 -2.85 -7.99
C ALA A 118 -21.39 -1.50 -8.55
N ARG A 119 -20.71 -0.40 -8.21
CA ARG A 119 -20.99 0.94 -8.77
C ARG A 119 -20.90 0.96 -10.30
N LYS A 120 -19.87 0.32 -10.87
CA LYS A 120 -19.71 0.21 -12.33
C LYS A 120 -20.84 -0.60 -12.96
N LYS A 121 -21.27 -1.69 -12.33
CA LYS A 121 -22.35 -2.57 -12.83
C LYS A 121 -23.68 -1.82 -12.91
N VAL A 122 -24.03 -1.04 -11.88
CA VAL A 122 -25.24 -0.21 -11.86
C VAL A 122 -25.20 0.83 -12.97
N ARG A 123 -24.11 1.61 -13.06
CA ARG A 123 -23.94 2.63 -14.11
C ARG A 123 -24.08 2.05 -15.51
N VAL A 124 -23.42 0.93 -15.79
CA VAL A 124 -23.49 0.27 -17.10
C VAL A 124 -24.90 -0.26 -17.39
N ARG A 125 -25.64 -0.74 -16.38
CA ARG A 125 -27.03 -1.20 -16.54
C ARG A 125 -27.95 -0.04 -16.91
N GLU A 126 -27.82 1.09 -16.23
CA GLU A 126 -28.59 2.32 -16.49
C GLU A 126 -28.30 2.89 -17.89
N GLU A 127 -27.03 3.03 -18.25
CA GLU A 127 -26.59 3.48 -19.59
C GLU A 127 -27.16 2.58 -20.70
N ASN A 128 -27.12 1.26 -20.50
CA ASN A 128 -27.69 0.30 -21.45
C ASN A 128 -29.21 0.39 -21.54
N ALA A 129 -29.91 0.61 -20.43
CA ALA A 129 -31.37 0.79 -20.41
C ALA A 129 -31.77 2.07 -21.14
N ALA A 130 -31.07 3.19 -20.90
CA ALA A 130 -31.29 4.45 -21.59
C ALA A 130 -31.08 4.30 -23.11
N ARG A 131 -29.99 3.67 -23.54
CA ARG A 131 -29.70 3.41 -24.96
C ARG A 131 -30.78 2.54 -25.62
N ARG A 132 -31.33 1.56 -24.91
CA ARG A 132 -32.44 0.71 -25.41
C ARG A 132 -33.74 1.52 -25.54
N ALA A 133 -34.05 2.37 -24.57
CA ALA A 133 -35.22 3.23 -24.61
C ALA A 133 -35.15 4.25 -25.77
N GLU A 134 -33.98 4.83 -26.02
CA GLU A 134 -33.74 5.74 -27.14
C GLU A 134 -33.89 5.04 -28.49
N ARG A 135 -33.30 3.84 -28.66
CA ARG A 135 -33.51 3.02 -29.86
C ARG A 135 -34.99 2.76 -30.12
N ARG A 136 -35.73 2.33 -29.09
CA ARG A 136 -37.18 2.10 -29.19
C ARG A 136 -37.95 3.37 -29.59
N LYS A 137 -37.60 4.54 -29.04
CA LYS A 137 -38.20 5.83 -29.45
C LYS A 137 -37.91 6.17 -30.92
N SER A 138 -36.69 5.89 -31.39
CA SER A 138 -36.30 6.16 -32.77
C SER A 138 -37.01 5.25 -33.78
N GLU A 139 -37.29 3.99 -33.40
CA GLU A 139 -38.05 3.04 -34.21
C GLU A 139 -39.52 3.43 -34.34
N ILE A 140 -40.15 3.88 -33.25
CA ILE A 140 -41.56 4.33 -33.26
C ILE A 140 -41.77 5.61 -34.08
N ARG A 141 -40.73 6.42 -34.27
CA ARG A 141 -40.79 7.68 -35.04
C ARG A 141 -40.67 7.48 -36.55
N LYS A 142 -40.26 6.29 -37.01
CA LYS A 142 -40.24 5.91 -38.43
C LYS A 142 -41.56 5.27 -38.82
#